data_AF-A0A915CX44-F1
#
_entry.id   AF-A0A915CX44-F1
#
_cell.length_a   1.000
_cell.length_b   1.000
_cell.length_c   1.000
_cell.angle_alpha   90.00
_cell.angle_beta   90.00
_cell.angle_gamma   90.00
#
_symmetry.space_group_name_H-M   'P 1'
#
loop_
_entity.id
_entity.type
_entity.pdbx_description
1 polymer ?
#
loop_
_entity_poly.entity_id
_entity_poly.type
_entity_poly.pdbx_seq_one_letter_code
_entity_poly.pdbx_strand_id
1 'polypeptide(L)'
;MTLFTTTELGQINKAGVIICIFGDLGYLNGTALPYIQTGVQNNEFDMVIHVGDLAYDLHTDNGDRGDQFMRQIEPIAAYVPYMVVAGNHEDDDHNFTNYASRFNMPNSPFQDSQVYSVDVGPVHLLGISTEYHGFFYKYGVDLVFAQNEWLEQDLKKANANRAKVPWIISYQHRPFYCSNQNSFECRAFENRLIRTGFISMPGFEQLLVDAGVDLGFWGHEHSYERFYPLSARKVYNLTDDPYHNAAAPVYIVTGSAGCHSGHALFDEATVPGSVKQLNDYGYTLLHVHNFTHLHIEQISVEGDAHVIDSVWLTKDLGHIPNTQFAITKPYVPFPEWMDDTGAGVKCISKDSDCGQQGKFGPKALEILKMNALP
;
A
#
# COMPACT_ATOMS: atom_id res chain seq x y z
N MET A 1 18.03 32.15 -15.23
CA MET A 1 16.76 31.80 -14.58
C MET A 1 16.55 30.34 -14.89
N THR A 2 16.78 29.45 -13.93
CA THR A 2 16.58 28.01 -14.14
C THR A 2 15.08 27.81 -14.29
N LEU A 3 14.64 27.42 -15.48
CA LEU A 3 13.21 27.41 -15.83
C LEU A 3 12.44 26.33 -15.06
N PHE A 4 13.13 25.27 -14.63
CA PHE A 4 12.58 24.21 -13.78
C PHE A 4 13.69 23.53 -12.97
N THR A 5 13.35 23.02 -11.78
CA THR A 5 14.19 22.15 -10.95
C THR A 5 13.63 20.73 -10.99
N THR A 6 14.46 19.76 -11.36
CA THR A 6 14.14 18.34 -11.27
C THR A 6 14.81 17.77 -10.02
N THR A 7 14.05 17.06 -9.20
CA THR A 7 14.59 16.33 -8.04
C THR A 7 14.90 14.90 -8.48
N GLU A 8 16.17 14.52 -8.51
CA GLU A 8 16.54 13.12 -8.70
C GLU A 8 16.46 12.36 -7.37
N LEU A 9 16.09 11.08 -7.42
CA LEU A 9 15.95 10.25 -6.21
C LEU A 9 17.21 10.25 -5.33
N GLY A 10 18.40 10.21 -5.95
CA GLY A 10 19.69 10.26 -5.24
C GLY A 10 20.02 11.62 -4.58
N GLN A 11 19.28 12.68 -4.92
CA GLN A 11 19.44 14.02 -4.33
C GLN A 11 18.63 14.17 -3.03
N ILE A 12 17.67 13.28 -2.77
CA ILE A 12 16.86 13.26 -1.55
C ILE A 12 17.63 12.53 -0.43
N ASN A 13 18.70 13.16 0.06
CA ASN A 13 19.67 12.56 0.98
C ASN A 13 19.70 13.21 2.38
N LYS A 14 18.71 14.04 2.71
CA LYS A 14 18.57 14.72 4.01
C LYS A 14 17.15 14.57 4.54
N ALA A 15 17.01 14.75 5.86
CA ALA A 15 15.70 14.89 6.48
C ALA A 15 15.00 16.18 6.03
N GLY A 16 13.68 16.25 6.18
CA GLY A 16 12.83 17.31 5.64
C GLY A 16 12.30 17.01 4.24
N VAL A 17 11.96 15.74 3.98
CA VAL A 17 11.37 15.28 2.71
C VAL A 17 9.86 15.27 2.85
N ILE A 18 9.15 15.73 1.83
CA ILE A 18 7.68 15.61 1.75
C ILE A 18 7.34 14.65 0.61
N ILE A 19 6.58 13.60 0.92
CA ILE A 19 6.16 12.56 -0.01
C ILE A 19 4.65 12.67 -0.20
N CYS A 20 4.19 12.85 -1.44
CA CYS A 20 2.78 12.76 -1.79
C CYS A 20 2.43 11.30 -2.10
N ILE A 21 1.41 10.75 -1.43
CA ILE A 21 1.04 9.33 -1.48
C ILE A 21 -0.46 9.23 -1.74
N PHE A 22 -0.83 8.43 -2.73
CA PHE A 22 -2.23 8.17 -3.10
C PHE A 22 -2.34 6.86 -3.89
N GLY A 23 -3.49 6.21 -3.87
CA GLY A 23 -3.82 5.09 -4.76
C GLY A 23 -4.94 5.46 -5.73
N ASP A 24 -5.21 4.58 -6.70
CA ASP A 24 -6.51 4.53 -7.37
C ASP A 24 -6.79 5.78 -8.20
N LEU A 25 -5.75 6.30 -8.88
CA LEU A 25 -5.87 7.45 -9.77
C LEU A 25 -6.16 6.99 -11.21
N GLY A 26 -7.41 7.17 -11.62
CA GLY A 26 -7.86 6.83 -12.97
C GLY A 26 -7.54 7.86 -14.03
N TYR A 27 -7.42 7.38 -15.28
CA TYR A 27 -7.30 8.23 -16.46
C TYR A 27 -8.56 9.09 -16.63
N LEU A 28 -9.72 8.50 -16.34
CA LEU A 28 -10.99 9.19 -16.22
C LEU A 28 -11.26 9.54 -14.76
N ASN A 29 -11.71 10.78 -14.53
CA ASN A 29 -12.19 11.26 -13.24
C ASN A 29 -11.13 11.17 -12.11
N GLY A 30 -9.85 11.35 -12.45
CA GLY A 30 -8.76 11.52 -11.51
C GLY A 30 -8.84 12.87 -10.76
N THR A 31 -9.75 12.97 -9.81
CA THR A 31 -10.12 14.21 -9.10
C THR A 31 -8.92 14.91 -8.45
N ALA A 32 -8.00 14.15 -7.85
CA ALA A 32 -6.82 14.69 -7.19
C ALA A 32 -5.71 15.14 -8.15
N LEU A 33 -5.69 14.66 -9.40
CA LEU A 33 -4.58 14.88 -10.33
C LEU A 33 -4.22 16.37 -10.55
N PRO A 34 -5.15 17.30 -10.79
CA PRO A 34 -4.81 18.71 -11.01
C PRO A 34 -4.14 19.36 -9.80
N TYR A 35 -4.53 18.95 -8.58
CA TYR A 35 -3.95 19.44 -7.34
C TYR A 35 -2.53 18.89 -7.14
N ILE A 36 -2.31 17.61 -7.44
CA ILE A 36 -0.98 16.98 -7.37
C ILE A 36 -0.04 17.59 -8.42
N GLN A 37 -0.53 17.81 -9.66
CA GLN A 37 0.23 18.52 -10.70
C GLN A 37 0.65 19.91 -10.22
N THR A 38 -0.30 20.68 -9.68
CA THR A 38 -0.03 22.03 -9.16
C THR A 38 0.97 21.99 -8.00
N GLY A 39 0.80 21.04 -7.07
CA GLY A 39 1.71 20.86 -5.93
C GLY A 39 3.15 20.58 -6.35
N VAL A 40 3.37 19.69 -7.32
CA VAL A 40 4.71 19.47 -7.89
C VAL A 40 5.27 20.72 -8.54
N GLN A 41 4.48 21.41 -9.36
CA GLN A 41 4.94 22.63 -10.05
C GLN A 41 5.27 23.77 -9.06
N ASN A 42 4.63 23.78 -7.91
CA ASN A 42 4.90 24.71 -6.81
C ASN A 42 6.04 24.25 -5.87
N ASN A 43 6.61 23.06 -6.08
CA ASN A 43 7.59 22.41 -5.19
C ASN A 43 7.04 22.16 -3.78
N GLU A 44 5.78 21.75 -3.66
CA GLU A 44 5.14 21.45 -2.38
C GLU A 44 5.55 20.07 -1.82
N PHE A 45 6.05 19.18 -2.67
CA PHE A 45 6.58 17.87 -2.28
C PHE A 45 7.66 17.37 -3.24
N ASP A 46 8.53 16.49 -2.73
CA ASP A 46 9.78 16.09 -3.37
C ASP A 46 9.66 14.82 -4.22
N MET A 47 8.62 14.01 -3.98
CA MET A 47 8.36 12.77 -4.69
C MET A 47 6.89 12.34 -4.55
N VAL A 48 6.47 11.44 -5.44
CA VAL A 48 5.14 10.83 -5.46
C VAL A 48 5.24 9.32 -5.33
N ILE A 49 4.33 8.72 -4.55
CA ILE A 49 4.07 7.28 -4.51
C ILE A 49 2.61 7.04 -4.91
N HIS A 50 2.41 6.36 -6.03
CA HIS A 50 1.10 5.92 -6.52
C HIS A 50 0.88 4.43 -6.19
N VAL A 51 -0.03 4.16 -5.27
CA VAL A 51 -0.27 2.86 -4.63
C VAL A 51 -1.25 1.99 -5.43
N GLY A 52 -0.94 1.74 -6.70
CA GLY A 52 -1.67 0.82 -7.58
C GLY A 52 -2.99 1.35 -8.16
N ASP A 53 -3.56 0.59 -9.09
CA ASP A 53 -4.73 0.92 -9.91
C ASP A 53 -4.51 2.18 -10.75
N LEU A 54 -3.48 2.10 -11.59
CA LEU A 54 -3.00 3.16 -12.48
C LEU A 54 -3.86 3.24 -13.73
N ALA A 55 -4.45 4.41 -13.98
CA ALA A 55 -5.31 4.68 -15.13
C ALA A 55 -6.63 3.87 -15.18
N TYR A 56 -6.71 2.78 -14.42
CA TYR A 56 -7.63 1.65 -14.54
C TYR A 56 -7.47 1.00 -15.92
N ASP A 57 -6.77 -0.14 -16.00
CA ASP A 57 -6.56 -0.92 -17.22
C ASP A 57 -5.67 -0.23 -18.28
N LEU A 58 -4.39 -0.04 -17.96
CA LEU A 58 -3.37 0.55 -18.87
C LEU A 58 -3.38 -0.06 -20.28
N HIS A 59 -3.76 -1.33 -20.40
CA HIS A 59 -3.79 -2.12 -21.63
C HIS A 59 -4.99 -1.81 -22.54
N THR A 60 -5.99 -1.05 -22.07
CA THR A 60 -7.21 -0.74 -22.83
C THR A 60 -6.89 -0.04 -24.16
N ASP A 61 -7.68 -0.38 -25.19
CA ASP A 61 -7.55 0.17 -26.54
C ASP A 61 -6.14 -0.03 -27.13
N ASN A 62 -5.59 -1.23 -26.92
CA ASN A 62 -4.22 -1.60 -27.29
C ASN A 62 -3.15 -0.70 -26.65
N GLY A 63 -3.37 -0.30 -25.40
CA GLY A 63 -2.44 0.53 -24.63
C GLY A 63 -2.61 2.05 -24.82
N ASP A 64 -3.56 2.51 -25.65
CA ASP A 64 -3.79 3.95 -25.85
C ASP A 64 -4.21 4.64 -24.54
N ARG A 65 -5.00 3.96 -23.68
CA ARG A 65 -5.31 4.49 -22.33
C ARG A 65 -4.04 4.73 -21.52
N GLY A 66 -3.11 3.77 -21.53
CA GLY A 66 -1.81 3.92 -20.88
C GLY A 66 -1.01 5.11 -21.44
N ASP A 67 -0.99 5.31 -22.77
CA ASP A 67 -0.29 6.45 -23.38
C ASP A 67 -0.91 7.79 -22.96
N GLN A 68 -2.24 7.86 -22.87
CA GLN A 68 -2.93 9.05 -22.41
C GLN A 68 -2.68 9.33 -20.92
N PHE A 69 -2.67 8.29 -20.10
CA PHE A 69 -2.32 8.42 -18.68
C PHE A 69 -0.88 8.90 -18.48
N MET A 70 0.09 8.37 -19.24
CA MET A 70 1.47 8.86 -19.18
C MET A 70 1.57 10.36 -19.53
N ARG A 71 0.78 10.84 -20.50
CA ARG A 71 0.66 12.28 -20.81
C ARG A 71 0.04 13.08 -19.66
N GLN A 72 -0.92 12.52 -18.94
CA GLN A 72 -1.55 13.17 -17.78
C GLN A 72 -0.59 13.31 -16.59
N ILE A 73 0.26 12.32 -16.33
CA ILE A 73 1.21 12.36 -15.21
C ILE A 73 2.57 13.00 -15.58
N GLU A 74 2.83 13.29 -16.85
CA GLU A 74 4.07 13.95 -17.31
C GLU A 74 4.40 15.23 -16.51
N PRO A 75 3.45 16.14 -16.20
CA PRO A 75 3.72 17.33 -15.38
C PRO A 75 4.14 17.03 -13.94
N ILE A 76 4.08 15.77 -13.51
CA ILE A 76 4.52 15.29 -12.20
C ILE A 76 5.83 14.52 -12.38
N ALA A 77 5.78 13.43 -13.17
CA ALA A 77 6.86 12.46 -13.31
C ALA A 77 8.11 12.99 -14.02
N ALA A 78 8.01 14.09 -14.78
CA ALA A 78 9.16 14.76 -15.37
C ALA A 78 9.97 15.62 -14.38
N TYR A 79 9.40 15.92 -13.20
CA TYR A 79 9.97 16.89 -12.24
C TYR A 79 10.37 16.25 -10.92
N VAL A 80 9.62 15.24 -10.47
CA VAL A 80 9.90 14.49 -9.23
C VAL A 80 9.81 12.99 -9.47
N PRO A 81 10.47 12.13 -8.65
CA PRO A 81 10.33 10.70 -8.76
C PRO A 81 8.86 10.28 -8.60
N TYR A 82 8.35 9.52 -9.58
CA TYR A 82 7.00 8.98 -9.57
C TYR A 82 7.09 7.47 -9.35
N MET A 83 6.99 7.07 -8.09
CA MET A 83 7.12 5.68 -7.65
C MET A 83 5.75 5.00 -7.72
N VAL A 84 5.70 3.74 -8.14
CA VAL A 84 4.45 3.01 -8.32
C VAL A 84 4.56 1.60 -7.75
N VAL A 85 3.45 1.01 -7.32
CA VAL A 85 3.27 -0.45 -7.22
C VAL A 85 2.09 -0.84 -8.12
N ALA A 86 2.01 -2.11 -8.52
CA ALA A 86 0.86 -2.61 -9.28
C ALA A 86 -0.33 -2.86 -8.35
N GLY A 87 -1.52 -2.52 -8.82
CA GLY A 87 -2.82 -2.96 -8.31
C GLY A 87 -3.48 -3.95 -9.26
N ASN A 88 -4.71 -4.36 -8.93
CA ASN A 88 -5.40 -5.39 -9.71
C ASN A 88 -5.78 -4.95 -11.12
N HIS A 89 -5.97 -3.65 -11.36
CA HIS A 89 -6.24 -3.11 -12.69
C HIS A 89 -5.01 -3.08 -13.62
N GLU A 90 -3.82 -3.40 -13.12
CA GLU A 90 -2.62 -3.55 -13.96
C GLU A 90 -2.52 -4.94 -14.59
N ASP A 91 -3.35 -5.91 -14.18
CA ASP A 91 -3.44 -7.20 -14.85
C ASP A 91 -4.00 -7.00 -16.26
N ASP A 92 -3.19 -7.33 -17.27
CA ASP A 92 -3.52 -7.21 -18.68
C ASP A 92 -3.91 -8.53 -19.33
N ASP A 93 -4.38 -9.48 -18.51
CA ASP A 93 -4.65 -10.87 -18.87
C ASP A 93 -3.44 -11.68 -19.34
N HIS A 94 -2.24 -11.11 -19.23
CA HIS A 94 -1.01 -11.69 -19.74
C HIS A 94 0.05 -11.82 -18.66
N ASN A 95 0.70 -10.73 -18.28
CA ASN A 95 1.74 -10.73 -17.23
C ASN A 95 2.12 -9.30 -16.83
N PHE A 96 1.15 -8.41 -16.66
CA PHE A 96 1.38 -7.00 -16.29
C PHE A 96 2.32 -6.28 -17.28
N THR A 97 2.28 -6.65 -18.56
CA THR A 97 3.25 -6.20 -19.56
C THR A 97 3.16 -4.69 -19.78
N ASN A 98 1.94 -4.14 -19.81
CA ASN A 98 1.74 -2.70 -19.93
C ASN A 98 2.33 -1.93 -18.75
N TYR A 99 2.19 -2.44 -17.52
CA TYR A 99 2.79 -1.86 -16.34
C TYR A 99 4.33 -1.93 -16.41
N ALA A 100 4.88 -3.13 -16.59
CA ALA A 100 6.32 -3.37 -16.58
C ALA A 100 7.07 -2.65 -17.72
N SER A 101 6.40 -2.39 -18.84
CA SER A 101 6.98 -1.66 -19.98
C SER A 101 6.97 -0.13 -19.81
N ARG A 102 6.14 0.40 -18.91
CA ARG A 102 5.95 1.86 -18.72
C ARG A 102 6.68 2.38 -17.49
N PHE A 103 6.82 1.56 -16.45
CA PHE A 103 7.39 1.97 -15.17
C PHE A 103 8.69 1.23 -14.86
N ASN A 104 9.69 1.96 -14.40
CA ASN A 104 11.00 1.42 -14.04
C ASN A 104 11.34 1.81 -12.59
N MET A 105 11.12 0.88 -11.66
CA MET A 105 11.38 1.10 -10.24
C MET A 105 12.82 0.67 -9.86
N PRO A 106 13.51 1.43 -9.00
CA PRO A 106 14.89 1.15 -8.62
C PRO A 106 14.99 -0.16 -7.84
N ASN A 107 16.10 -0.88 -7.94
CA ASN A 107 16.35 -2.11 -7.14
C ASN A 107 15.28 -3.21 -7.25
N SER A 108 14.48 -3.23 -8.32
CA SER A 108 13.49 -4.29 -8.53
C SER A 108 14.18 -5.63 -8.86
N PRO A 109 13.97 -6.69 -8.05
CA PRO A 109 14.70 -7.95 -8.22
C PRO A 109 14.27 -8.78 -9.44
N PHE A 110 13.02 -8.57 -9.91
CA PHE A 110 12.41 -9.36 -10.98
C PHE A 110 12.31 -8.60 -12.31
N GLN A 111 12.79 -7.36 -12.36
CA GLN A 111 12.77 -6.49 -13.55
C GLN A 111 11.35 -6.24 -14.12
N ASP A 112 10.33 -6.36 -13.27
CA ASP A 112 8.93 -6.07 -13.61
C ASP A 112 8.37 -4.86 -12.85
N SER A 113 9.21 -4.21 -12.02
CA SER A 113 8.90 -3.04 -11.21
C SER A 113 7.83 -3.24 -10.13
N GLN A 114 7.29 -4.44 -9.94
CA GLN A 114 6.19 -4.65 -8.99
C GLN A 114 6.66 -4.74 -7.53
N VAL A 115 7.93 -5.09 -7.33
CA VAL A 115 8.56 -5.21 -6.00
C VAL A 115 9.89 -4.49 -6.03
N TYR A 116 10.19 -3.69 -5.00
CA TYR A 116 11.45 -2.96 -4.89
C TYR A 116 11.59 -2.24 -3.54
N SER A 117 12.79 -1.74 -3.26
CA SER A 117 13.07 -0.86 -2.13
C SER A 117 14.01 0.28 -2.49
N VAL A 118 13.91 1.38 -1.76
CA VAL A 118 14.84 2.52 -1.89
C VAL A 118 14.97 3.31 -0.59
N ASP A 119 16.19 3.73 -0.28
CA ASP A 119 16.45 4.64 0.84
C ASP A 119 16.26 6.10 0.37
N VAL A 120 15.42 6.86 1.07
CA VAL A 120 15.13 8.28 0.84
C VAL A 120 15.29 9.03 2.17
N GLY A 121 16.32 9.86 2.30
CA GLY A 121 16.66 10.51 3.57
C GLY A 121 16.78 9.48 4.72
N PRO A 122 16.04 9.65 5.85
CA PRO A 122 16.04 8.70 6.97
C PRO A 122 14.99 7.57 6.82
N VAL A 123 14.47 7.33 5.62
CA VAL A 123 13.41 6.35 5.35
C VAL A 123 13.92 5.26 4.41
N HIS A 124 13.62 4.02 4.73
CA HIS A 124 13.66 2.90 3.80
C HIS A 124 12.24 2.64 3.30
N LEU A 125 12.01 2.90 2.03
CA LEU A 125 10.74 2.71 1.33
C LEU A 125 10.69 1.31 0.72
N LEU A 126 9.59 0.59 0.92
CA LEU A 126 9.40 -0.78 0.47
C LEU A 126 8.09 -0.93 -0.32
N GLY A 127 8.19 -1.06 -1.65
CA GLY A 127 7.06 -1.35 -2.52
C GLY A 127 6.84 -2.87 -2.65
N ILE A 128 5.65 -3.34 -2.30
CA ILE A 128 5.29 -4.76 -2.27
C ILE A 128 4.15 -5.02 -3.27
N SER A 129 4.27 -6.09 -4.06
CA SER A 129 3.21 -6.54 -4.96
C SER A 129 2.23 -7.42 -4.20
N THR A 130 0.98 -6.95 -4.07
CA THR A 130 -0.14 -7.79 -3.62
C THR A 130 -0.67 -8.70 -4.72
N GLU A 131 -0.32 -8.42 -5.96
CA GLU A 131 -0.91 -9.09 -7.13
C GLU A 131 -0.24 -10.42 -7.47
N TYR A 132 1.00 -10.67 -7.01
CA TYR A 132 1.55 -12.03 -7.03
C TYR A 132 0.68 -13.01 -6.22
N HIS A 133 0.17 -12.56 -5.06
CA HIS A 133 -0.82 -13.32 -4.30
C HIS A 133 -2.21 -13.22 -4.91
N GLY A 134 -2.63 -12.06 -5.41
CA GLY A 134 -3.94 -11.85 -6.02
C GLY A 134 -4.19 -12.78 -7.22
N PHE A 135 -3.17 -13.00 -8.06
CA PHE A 135 -3.27 -13.76 -9.29
C PHE A 135 -2.45 -15.07 -9.29
N PHE A 136 -2.15 -15.62 -8.11
CA PHE A 136 -1.37 -16.87 -7.99
C PHE A 136 -1.96 -18.05 -8.78
N TYR A 137 -3.29 -18.08 -8.95
CA TYR A 137 -4.01 -19.12 -9.71
C TYR A 137 -3.83 -19.01 -11.23
N LYS A 138 -3.44 -17.82 -11.70
CA LYS A 138 -3.19 -17.49 -13.10
C LYS A 138 -1.71 -17.64 -13.44
N TYR A 139 -0.84 -17.08 -12.60
CA TYR A 139 0.60 -16.96 -12.85
C TYR A 139 1.48 -17.93 -12.06
N GLY A 140 0.89 -18.72 -11.14
CA GLY A 140 1.61 -19.64 -10.28
C GLY A 140 2.06 -19.00 -8.97
N VAL A 141 2.65 -19.81 -8.08
CA VAL A 141 3.05 -19.38 -6.72
C VAL A 141 4.53 -19.02 -6.62
N ASP A 142 5.34 -19.27 -7.65
CA ASP A 142 6.79 -19.09 -7.58
C ASP A 142 7.17 -17.63 -7.25
N LEU A 143 6.46 -16.67 -7.84
CA LEU A 143 6.66 -15.24 -7.56
C LEU A 143 6.26 -14.85 -6.13
N VAL A 144 5.27 -15.53 -5.54
CA VAL A 144 4.90 -15.32 -4.13
C VAL A 144 6.05 -15.71 -3.20
N PHE A 145 6.66 -16.87 -3.43
CA PHE A 145 7.80 -17.33 -2.63
C PHE A 145 9.05 -16.49 -2.89
N ALA A 146 9.36 -16.17 -4.15
CA ALA A 146 10.50 -15.35 -4.52
C ALA A 146 10.41 -13.94 -3.92
N GLN A 147 9.22 -13.32 -3.96
CA GLN A 147 8.97 -12.04 -3.30
C GLN A 147 9.20 -12.15 -1.79
N ASN A 148 8.66 -13.18 -1.12
CA ASN A 148 8.85 -13.34 0.32
C ASN A 148 10.32 -13.49 0.70
N GLU A 149 11.09 -14.31 -0.02
CA GLU A 149 12.53 -14.48 0.23
C GLU A 149 13.28 -13.15 0.02
N TRP A 150 12.96 -12.41 -1.03
CA TRP A 150 13.57 -11.11 -1.29
C TRP A 150 13.24 -10.10 -0.19
N LEU A 151 11.97 -10.02 0.23
CA LEU A 151 11.52 -9.14 1.32
C LEU A 151 12.27 -9.45 2.62
N GLU A 152 12.45 -10.71 2.98
CA GLU A 152 13.25 -11.10 4.14
C GLU A 152 14.69 -10.59 4.08
N GLN A 153 15.33 -10.69 2.91
CA GLN A 153 16.71 -10.25 2.72
C GLN A 153 16.83 -8.73 2.76
N ASP A 154 15.90 -8.03 2.12
CA ASP A 154 15.84 -6.57 2.06
C ASP A 154 15.60 -5.97 3.44
N LEU A 155 14.59 -6.47 4.16
CA LEU A 155 14.28 -6.04 5.53
C LEU A 155 15.42 -6.34 6.52
N LYS A 156 16.17 -7.45 6.34
CA LYS A 156 17.39 -7.71 7.13
C LYS A 156 18.47 -6.65 6.86
N LYS A 157 18.65 -6.22 5.60
CA LYS A 157 19.60 -5.15 5.24
C LYS A 157 19.16 -3.80 5.79
N ALA A 158 17.88 -3.45 5.65
CA ALA A 158 17.31 -2.22 6.19
C ALA A 158 17.46 -2.17 7.72
N ASN A 159 17.19 -3.29 8.41
CA ASN A 159 17.38 -3.38 9.85
C ASN A 159 18.85 -3.22 10.29
N ALA A 160 19.79 -3.80 9.53
CA ALA A 160 21.21 -3.58 9.77
C ALA A 160 21.65 -2.11 9.53
N ASN A 161 20.86 -1.33 8.76
CA ASN A 161 21.09 0.08 8.45
C ASN A 161 20.17 1.06 9.21
N ARG A 162 19.44 0.61 10.25
CA ARG A 162 18.47 1.42 11.02
C ARG A 162 19.02 2.71 11.61
N ALA A 163 20.34 2.78 11.85
CA ALA A 163 20.96 4.02 12.31
C ALA A 163 20.90 5.15 11.26
N LYS A 164 20.80 4.81 9.97
CA LYS A 164 20.66 5.77 8.85
C LYS A 164 19.22 5.88 8.38
N VAL A 165 18.51 4.76 8.31
CA VAL A 165 17.10 4.67 7.91
C VAL A 165 16.25 4.17 9.08
N PRO A 166 16.06 4.98 10.13
CA PRO A 166 15.29 4.55 11.30
C PRO A 166 13.85 4.25 10.93
N TRP A 167 13.28 4.87 9.90
CA TRP A 167 11.91 4.62 9.45
C TRP A 167 11.88 3.59 8.34
N ILE A 168 11.16 2.49 8.54
CA ILE A 168 10.82 1.56 7.46
C ILE A 168 9.35 1.75 7.13
N ILE A 169 9.05 2.07 5.87
CA ILE A 169 7.70 2.34 5.39
C ILE A 169 7.38 1.43 4.22
N SER A 170 6.33 0.63 4.35
CA SER A 170 5.84 -0.22 3.27
C SER A 170 4.69 0.44 2.51
N TYR A 171 4.52 0.12 1.24
CA TYR A 171 3.29 0.41 0.52
C TYR A 171 2.98 -0.70 -0.46
N GLN A 172 1.69 -0.98 -0.59
CA GLN A 172 1.15 -2.08 -1.40
C GLN A 172 -0.28 -1.72 -1.78
N HIS A 173 -0.78 -2.24 -2.89
CA HIS A 173 -2.10 -1.85 -3.36
C HIS A 173 -3.23 -2.33 -2.42
N ARG A 174 -3.37 -3.66 -2.25
CA ARG A 174 -4.47 -4.22 -1.45
C ARG A 174 -4.21 -4.09 0.06
N PRO A 175 -5.20 -3.67 0.87
CA PRO A 175 -5.01 -3.47 2.30
C PRO A 175 -5.01 -4.78 3.10
N PHE A 176 -4.34 -4.81 4.26
CA PHE A 176 -4.52 -5.88 5.26
C PHE A 176 -5.78 -5.69 6.09
N TYR A 177 -6.19 -4.44 6.30
CA TYR A 177 -7.35 -4.07 7.11
C TYR A 177 -8.10 -2.96 6.40
N CYS A 178 -9.43 -3.09 6.35
CA CYS A 178 -10.33 -2.04 5.95
C CYS A 178 -11.71 -2.27 6.57
N SER A 179 -12.53 -1.23 6.63
CA SER A 179 -13.82 -1.25 7.33
C SER A 179 -15.01 -0.74 6.51
N ASN A 180 -14.85 -0.62 5.18
CA ASN A 180 -15.91 -0.18 4.28
C ASN A 180 -17.11 -1.14 4.30
N GLN A 181 -18.32 -0.59 4.28
CA GLN A 181 -19.61 -1.27 4.52
C GLN A 181 -19.89 -2.45 3.57
N ASN A 182 -19.52 -2.26 2.30
CA ASN A 182 -19.87 -3.17 1.21
C ASN A 182 -18.66 -3.73 0.46
N SER A 183 -17.45 -3.54 0.99
CA SER A 183 -16.29 -4.20 0.43
C SER A 183 -16.24 -5.63 0.95
N PHE A 184 -16.67 -6.57 0.09
CA PHE A 184 -16.38 -7.98 0.31
C PHE A 184 -14.86 -8.21 0.38
N GLU A 185 -14.05 -7.35 -0.25
CA GLU A 185 -12.60 -7.44 -0.32
C GLU A 185 -11.95 -7.21 1.05
N CYS A 186 -12.49 -6.30 1.89
CA CYS A 186 -12.12 -6.15 3.30
C CYS A 186 -12.31 -7.40 4.17
N ARG A 187 -13.12 -8.34 3.68
CA ARG A 187 -13.46 -9.59 4.36
C ARG A 187 -13.10 -10.81 3.49
N ALA A 188 -12.45 -10.59 2.36
CA ALA A 188 -12.22 -11.61 1.36
C ALA A 188 -11.04 -12.48 1.74
N PHE A 189 -11.02 -13.64 1.11
CA PHE A 189 -9.86 -14.51 1.18
C PHE A 189 -8.57 -13.84 0.69
N GLU A 190 -8.64 -12.99 -0.32
CA GLU A 190 -7.48 -12.29 -0.89
C GLU A 190 -6.77 -11.43 0.17
N ASN A 191 -7.53 -10.69 0.97
CA ASN A 191 -7.02 -9.95 2.12
C ASN A 191 -6.32 -10.87 3.14
N ARG A 192 -6.95 -12.00 3.49
CA ARG A 192 -6.34 -13.01 4.37
C ARG A 192 -5.07 -13.60 3.77
N LEU A 193 -5.05 -13.85 2.46
CA LEU A 193 -3.95 -14.45 1.74
C LEU A 193 -2.70 -13.56 1.80
N ILE A 194 -2.84 -12.28 1.49
CA ILE A 194 -1.70 -11.33 1.59
C ILE A 194 -1.30 -11.07 3.04
N ARG A 195 -2.25 -11.08 3.99
CA ARG A 195 -1.98 -10.76 5.39
C ARG A 195 -1.31 -11.91 6.14
N THR A 196 -1.92 -13.09 6.10
CA THR A 196 -1.53 -14.27 6.91
C THR A 196 -1.08 -15.48 6.10
N GLY A 197 -1.20 -15.44 4.78
CA GLY A 197 -0.87 -16.56 3.91
C GLY A 197 -1.99 -17.61 3.83
N PHE A 198 -1.74 -18.65 3.05
CA PHE A 198 -2.63 -19.80 2.92
C PHE A 198 -1.89 -21.06 2.48
N ILE A 199 -2.11 -22.16 3.21
CA ILE A 199 -1.40 -23.44 3.03
C ILE A 199 0.10 -23.21 3.14
N SER A 200 0.84 -23.22 2.02
CA SER A 200 2.28 -22.98 1.97
C SER A 200 2.63 -21.56 1.52
N MET A 201 1.68 -20.80 0.96
CA MET A 201 1.94 -19.42 0.56
C MET A 201 2.11 -18.54 1.81
N PRO A 202 3.25 -17.82 1.94
CA PRO A 202 3.48 -16.89 3.05
C PRO A 202 2.54 -15.68 2.98
N GLY A 203 2.26 -15.08 4.13
CA GLY A 203 1.66 -13.74 4.23
C GLY A 203 2.70 -12.70 4.65
N PHE A 204 2.40 -11.43 4.44
CA PHE A 204 3.34 -10.34 4.67
C PHE A 204 3.31 -9.79 6.11
N GLU A 205 2.15 -9.78 6.78
CA GLU A 205 1.97 -9.00 8.02
C GLU A 205 3.00 -9.39 9.09
N GLN A 206 3.17 -10.69 9.33
CA GLN A 206 4.09 -11.17 10.36
C GLN A 206 5.54 -10.78 10.04
N LEU A 207 5.96 -10.93 8.78
CA LEU A 207 7.31 -10.54 8.33
C LEU A 207 7.56 -9.05 8.53
N LEU A 208 6.60 -8.19 8.13
CA LEU A 208 6.71 -6.74 8.25
C LEU A 208 6.75 -6.31 9.72
N VAL A 209 5.92 -6.90 10.58
CA VAL A 209 5.91 -6.63 12.02
C VAL A 209 7.23 -7.08 12.66
N ASP A 210 7.74 -8.27 12.34
CA ASP A 210 8.98 -8.78 12.91
C ASP A 210 10.22 -7.98 12.46
N ALA A 211 10.19 -7.47 11.23
CA ALA A 211 11.18 -6.54 10.73
C ALA A 211 11.04 -5.10 11.27
N GLY A 212 9.98 -4.83 12.01
CA GLY A 212 9.71 -3.54 12.63
C GLY A 212 9.32 -2.42 11.68
N VAL A 213 8.59 -2.74 10.61
CA VAL A 213 7.96 -1.71 9.77
C VAL A 213 7.17 -0.74 10.66
N ASP A 214 7.34 0.56 10.42
CA ASP A 214 6.76 1.61 11.27
C ASP A 214 5.39 2.06 10.74
N LEU A 215 5.27 2.18 9.41
CA LEU A 215 4.12 2.76 8.73
C LEU A 215 3.86 2.01 7.41
N GLY A 216 2.58 1.83 7.05
CA GLY A 216 2.18 1.25 5.78
C GLY A 216 1.07 2.04 5.08
N PHE A 217 1.16 2.15 3.75
CA PHE A 217 0.13 2.79 2.91
C PHE A 217 -0.50 1.80 1.93
N TRP A 218 -1.81 1.91 1.77
CA TRP A 218 -2.63 1.07 0.89
C TRP A 218 -3.53 1.90 -0.03
N GLY A 219 -3.90 1.32 -1.17
CA GLY A 219 -4.93 1.83 -2.08
C GLY A 219 -6.15 0.90 -2.06
N HIS A 220 -6.68 0.59 -3.25
CA HIS A 220 -7.72 -0.39 -3.57
C HIS A 220 -9.12 -0.01 -3.07
N GLU A 221 -9.24 0.30 -1.79
CA GLU A 221 -10.46 0.82 -1.22
C GLU A 221 -10.55 2.31 -1.51
N HIS A 222 -11.59 2.72 -2.26
CA HIS A 222 -11.79 4.10 -2.70
C HIS A 222 -12.23 5.06 -1.59
N SER A 223 -11.40 5.18 -0.56
CA SER A 223 -11.64 5.92 0.67
C SER A 223 -10.31 6.31 1.33
N TYR A 224 -10.40 7.15 2.35
CA TYR A 224 -9.30 7.34 3.29
C TYR A 224 -9.65 6.70 4.63
N GLU A 225 -8.75 5.85 5.13
CA GLU A 225 -8.87 5.23 6.44
C GLU A 225 -7.53 5.23 7.18
N ARG A 226 -7.49 5.79 8.38
CA ARG A 226 -6.31 5.69 9.25
C ARG A 226 -6.59 4.79 10.44
N PHE A 227 -5.66 3.85 10.70
CA PHE A 227 -5.72 2.94 11.82
C PHE A 227 -4.85 3.39 13.00
N TYR A 228 -5.23 2.98 14.21
CA TYR A 228 -4.28 2.85 15.32
C TYR A 228 -3.19 1.83 14.98
N PRO A 229 -2.06 1.79 15.73
CA PRO A 229 -1.10 0.70 15.60
C PRO A 229 -1.81 -0.65 15.73
N LEU A 230 -1.62 -1.51 14.73
CA LEU A 230 -2.39 -2.74 14.57
C LEU A 230 -1.51 -3.84 14.01
N SER A 231 -1.58 -5.02 14.61
CA SER A 231 -0.97 -6.23 14.05
C SER A 231 -1.74 -7.46 14.52
N ALA A 232 -1.88 -8.48 13.68
CA ALA A 232 -2.47 -9.76 14.06
C ALA A 232 -3.87 -9.58 14.70
N ARG A 233 -4.66 -8.65 14.15
CA ARG A 233 -5.99 -8.23 14.66
C ARG A 233 -5.97 -7.73 16.11
N LYS A 234 -4.84 -7.20 16.58
CA LYS A 234 -4.71 -6.55 17.90
C LYS A 234 -4.45 -5.06 17.72
N VAL A 235 -5.38 -4.25 18.20
CA VAL A 235 -5.32 -2.79 18.18
C VAL A 235 -4.62 -2.31 19.46
N TYR A 236 -3.53 -1.56 19.31
CA TYR A 236 -2.76 -1.03 20.44
C TYR A 236 -3.05 0.47 20.62
N ASN A 237 -4.19 0.79 21.23
CA ASN A 237 -4.68 2.17 21.44
C ASN A 237 -4.90 2.53 22.91
N LEU A 238 -4.36 1.74 23.83
CA LEU A 238 -4.63 1.85 25.27
C LEU A 238 -3.56 2.66 26.03
N THR A 239 -2.84 3.54 25.32
CA THR A 239 -1.89 4.52 25.86
C THR A 239 -2.38 5.93 25.54
N ASP A 240 -1.91 6.94 26.29
CA ASP A 240 -2.29 8.33 26.06
C ASP A 240 -1.84 8.84 24.68
N ASP A 241 -0.71 8.32 24.19
CA ASP A 241 -0.22 8.53 22.83
C ASP A 241 0.13 7.16 22.21
N PRO A 242 -0.76 6.58 21.39
CA PRO A 242 -0.50 5.30 20.74
C PRO A 242 0.46 5.42 19.54
N TYR A 243 0.69 6.63 19.03
CA TYR A 243 1.57 6.86 17.88
C TYR A 243 3.02 7.19 18.29
N HIS A 244 3.26 7.48 19.57
CA HIS A 244 4.60 7.52 20.14
C HIS A 244 5.10 6.12 20.52
N ASN A 245 6.26 5.71 20.00
CA ASN A 245 6.83 4.38 20.21
C ASN A 245 5.79 3.27 19.97
N ALA A 246 5.09 3.37 18.84
CA ALA A 246 4.00 2.49 18.46
C ALA A 246 4.38 1.01 18.66
N ALA A 247 3.41 0.22 19.16
CA ALA A 247 3.61 -1.19 19.47
C ALA A 247 3.68 -2.08 18.22
N ALA A 248 3.06 -1.62 17.13
CA ALA A 248 2.90 -2.29 15.86
C ALA A 248 2.93 -1.22 14.75
N PRO A 249 3.01 -1.62 13.47
CA PRO A 249 2.90 -0.67 12.36
C PRO A 249 1.58 0.10 12.42
N VAL A 250 1.62 1.35 11.98
CA VAL A 250 0.43 2.16 11.69
C VAL A 250 0.09 1.98 10.21
N TYR A 251 -1.19 1.86 9.87
CA TYR A 251 -1.61 1.69 8.49
C TYR A 251 -2.58 2.79 8.05
N ILE A 252 -2.50 3.16 6.77
CA ILE A 252 -3.37 4.16 6.14
C ILE A 252 -3.81 3.64 4.77
N VAL A 253 -5.12 3.59 4.55
CA VAL A 253 -5.72 3.51 3.21
C VAL A 253 -5.82 4.92 2.66
N THR A 254 -5.30 5.14 1.45
CA THR A 254 -5.29 6.42 0.73
C THR A 254 -5.68 6.22 -0.73
N GLY A 255 -6.67 5.36 -0.97
CA GLY A 255 -7.14 4.95 -2.31
C GLY A 255 -8.18 5.88 -2.93
N SER A 256 -8.24 7.15 -2.52
CA SER A 256 -9.28 8.08 -2.96
C SER A 256 -8.77 9.21 -3.87
N ALA A 257 -7.77 8.95 -4.72
CA ALA A 257 -7.31 9.95 -5.69
C ALA A 257 -8.35 10.26 -6.79
N GLY A 258 -9.26 9.32 -7.03
CA GLY A 258 -10.39 9.47 -7.94
C GLY A 258 -10.23 8.62 -9.20
N CYS A 259 -11.33 7.98 -9.58
CA CYS A 259 -11.38 7.09 -10.71
C CYS A 259 -12.78 7.06 -11.35
N HIS A 260 -12.98 6.13 -12.28
CA HIS A 260 -14.27 5.94 -12.95
C HIS A 260 -15.40 5.46 -12.02
N SER A 261 -15.08 5.03 -10.79
CA SER A 261 -16.04 4.55 -9.81
C SER A 261 -16.10 5.49 -8.60
N GLY A 262 -17.16 5.36 -7.79
CA GLY A 262 -17.34 6.19 -6.60
C GLY A 262 -16.61 5.65 -5.38
N HIS A 263 -16.78 6.34 -4.25
CA HIS A 263 -16.19 5.95 -2.98
C HIS A 263 -16.64 4.57 -2.48
N ALA A 264 -15.73 3.88 -1.80
CA ALA A 264 -16.03 2.74 -0.95
C ALA A 264 -16.61 3.27 0.38
N LEU A 265 -17.93 3.27 0.52
CA LEU A 265 -18.59 3.89 1.68
C LEU A 265 -18.35 3.11 2.98
N PHE A 266 -18.21 3.83 4.10
CA PHE A 266 -18.19 3.27 5.46
C PHE A 266 -19.60 3.06 6.05
N ASP A 267 -19.68 2.12 6.99
CA ASP A 267 -20.84 1.95 7.88
C ASP A 267 -20.92 3.10 8.89
N GLU A 268 -22.13 3.39 9.42
CA GLU A 268 -22.29 4.36 10.52
C GLU A 268 -21.57 3.91 11.80
N ALA A 269 -21.38 2.60 11.98
CA ALA A 269 -20.71 2.03 13.13
C ALA A 269 -19.19 2.01 12.92
N THR A 270 -18.46 2.70 13.80
CA THR A 270 -16.99 2.71 13.78
C THR A 270 -16.42 1.34 14.15
N VAL A 271 -15.40 0.89 13.42
CA VAL A 271 -14.68 -0.36 13.70
C VAL A 271 -13.55 -0.12 14.71
N PRO A 272 -13.43 -0.92 15.79
CA PRO A 272 -12.28 -0.87 16.69
C PRO A 272 -10.97 -0.94 15.92
N GLY A 273 -10.10 0.05 16.10
CA GLY A 273 -8.84 0.17 15.35
C GLY A 273 -8.87 1.23 14.26
N SER A 274 -10.03 1.52 13.67
CA SER A 274 -10.20 2.64 12.75
C SER A 274 -10.33 3.95 13.53
N VAL A 275 -9.53 4.95 13.16
CA VAL A 275 -9.47 6.25 13.86
C VAL A 275 -10.19 7.33 13.06
N LYS A 276 -9.97 7.32 11.75
CA LYS A 276 -10.53 8.30 10.83
C LYS A 276 -10.95 7.57 9.55
N GLN A 277 -12.22 7.75 9.19
CA GLN A 277 -12.86 7.18 8.01
C GLN A 277 -13.43 8.34 7.21
N LEU A 278 -13.01 8.51 5.95
CA LEU A 278 -13.42 9.62 5.09
C LEU A 278 -13.76 9.12 3.69
N ASN A 279 -14.97 9.44 3.23
CA ASN A 279 -15.40 9.30 1.84
C ASN A 279 -15.17 10.64 1.14
N ASP A 280 -13.92 10.94 0.85
CA ASP A 280 -13.49 12.23 0.31
C ASP A 280 -12.37 12.00 -0.70
N TYR A 281 -12.42 12.67 -1.85
CA TYR A 281 -11.30 12.60 -2.79
C TYR A 281 -10.11 13.40 -2.27
N GLY A 282 -8.92 12.82 -2.38
CA GLY A 282 -7.73 13.44 -1.81
C GLY A 282 -6.44 12.70 -2.04
N TYR A 283 -5.40 13.16 -1.35
CA TYR A 283 -4.10 12.52 -1.30
C TYR A 283 -3.46 12.75 0.08
N THR A 284 -2.53 11.89 0.46
CA THR A 284 -1.81 11.98 1.72
C THR A 284 -0.46 12.66 1.49
N LEU A 285 -0.07 13.57 2.40
CA LEU A 285 1.28 14.08 2.52
C LEU A 285 1.96 13.46 3.73
N LEU A 286 3.14 12.87 3.50
CA LEU A 286 4.03 12.38 4.54
C LEU A 286 5.23 13.33 4.65
N HIS A 287 5.29 14.06 5.75
CA HIS A 287 6.41 14.92 6.11
C HIS A 287 7.41 14.15 6.96
N VAL A 288 8.56 13.84 6.37
CA VAL A 288 9.68 13.17 7.02
C VAL A 288 10.58 14.21 7.66
N HIS A 289 10.27 14.63 8.89
CA HIS A 289 11.00 15.72 9.54
C HIS A 289 12.42 15.35 9.95
N ASN A 290 12.60 14.16 10.55
CA ASN A 290 13.89 13.68 11.05
C ASN A 290 13.83 12.18 11.41
N PHE A 291 14.84 11.71 12.14
CA PHE A 291 15.03 10.32 12.55
C PHE A 291 13.98 9.80 13.55
N THR A 292 13.17 10.69 14.13
CA THR A 292 12.22 10.38 15.21
C THR A 292 10.84 10.98 15.04
N HIS A 293 10.60 11.81 14.01
CA HIS A 293 9.30 12.44 13.77
C HIS A 293 8.87 12.32 12.31
N LEU A 294 7.68 11.75 12.12
CA LEU A 294 6.90 11.82 10.88
C LEU A 294 5.60 12.59 11.18
N HIS A 295 5.15 13.38 10.22
CA HIS A 295 3.84 14.02 10.27
C HIS A 295 3.06 13.66 9.01
N ILE A 296 1.80 13.31 9.17
CA ILE A 296 0.93 12.86 8.10
C ILE A 296 -0.26 13.79 8.03
N GLU A 297 -0.59 14.24 6.83
CA GLU A 297 -1.77 15.03 6.54
C GLU A 297 -2.57 14.40 5.41
N GLN A 298 -3.87 14.23 5.59
CA GLN A 298 -4.77 13.93 4.47
C GLN A 298 -5.33 15.25 3.93
N ILE A 299 -5.14 15.47 2.64
CA ILE A 299 -5.62 16.65 1.93
C ILE A 299 -6.90 16.28 1.19
N SER A 300 -7.99 16.98 1.50
CA SER A 300 -9.20 16.96 0.68
C SER A 300 -8.98 17.78 -0.58
N VAL A 301 -9.54 17.31 -1.69
CA VAL A 301 -9.68 18.09 -2.92
C VAL A 301 -11.15 18.37 -3.27
N GLU A 302 -12.07 18.10 -2.34
CA GLU A 302 -13.48 18.46 -2.48
C GLU A 302 -13.68 19.95 -2.13
N GLY A 303 -13.78 20.78 -3.17
CA GLY A 303 -13.79 22.24 -3.02
C GLY A 303 -12.36 22.79 -3.01
N ASP A 304 -12.04 23.65 -2.04
CA ASP A 304 -10.68 24.18 -1.89
C ASP A 304 -9.80 23.15 -1.16
N ALA A 305 -8.55 22.96 -1.61
CA ALA A 305 -7.66 21.99 -0.98
C ALA A 305 -7.35 22.35 0.49
N HIS A 306 -7.59 21.42 1.41
CA HIS A 306 -7.38 21.64 2.84
C HIS A 306 -7.15 20.33 3.61
N VAL A 307 -6.52 20.44 4.78
CA VAL A 307 -6.23 19.29 5.66
C VAL A 307 -7.52 18.82 6.35
N ILE A 308 -7.85 17.53 6.20
CA ILE A 308 -9.04 16.90 6.80
C ILE A 308 -8.71 15.82 7.84
N ASP A 309 -7.46 15.38 7.88
CA ASP A 309 -6.89 14.57 8.96
C ASP A 309 -5.41 14.87 9.14
N SER A 310 -4.91 14.74 10.38
CA SER A 310 -3.53 15.06 10.73
C SER A 310 -3.05 14.25 11.93
N VAL A 311 -1.86 13.65 11.84
CA VAL A 311 -1.30 12.84 12.91
C VAL A 311 0.23 12.89 12.93
N TRP A 312 0.81 12.89 14.13
CA TRP A 312 2.24 12.72 14.35
C TRP A 312 2.55 11.27 14.73
N LEU A 313 3.54 10.68 14.05
CA LEU A 313 4.17 9.43 14.48
C LEU A 313 5.54 9.78 15.02
N THR A 314 5.79 9.45 16.28
CA THR A 314 7.05 9.78 16.93
C THR A 314 7.67 8.56 17.57
N LYS A 315 8.99 8.56 17.72
CA LYS A 315 9.67 7.48 18.45
C LYS A 315 10.97 7.94 19.08
N ASP A 316 11.37 7.27 20.14
CA ASP A 316 12.69 7.46 20.72
C ASP A 316 13.77 6.95 19.76
N LEU A 317 14.96 7.55 19.85
CA LEU A 317 16.10 7.09 19.06
C LEU A 317 16.41 5.61 19.37
N GLY A 318 16.40 4.79 18.32
CA GLY A 318 16.65 3.35 18.43
C GLY A 318 15.41 2.52 18.79
N HIS A 319 14.24 3.13 18.99
CA HIS A 319 12.99 2.37 19.08
C HIS A 319 12.69 1.68 17.75
N ILE A 320 12.38 0.40 17.83
CA ILE A 320 11.97 -0.44 16.69
C ILE A 320 10.74 -1.21 17.14
N PRO A 321 9.55 -0.99 16.51
CA PRO A 321 8.41 -1.85 16.79
C PRO A 321 8.76 -3.29 16.41
N ASN A 322 8.27 -4.27 17.13
CA ASN A 322 8.38 -5.68 16.72
C ASN A 322 7.39 -6.52 17.53
N THR A 323 7.21 -7.77 17.11
CA THR A 323 6.27 -8.69 17.77
C THR A 323 6.59 -8.87 19.25
N GLN A 324 7.87 -8.97 19.63
CA GLN A 324 8.28 -9.15 21.03
C GLN A 324 7.93 -7.94 21.91
N PHE A 325 7.98 -6.73 21.36
CA PHE A 325 7.51 -5.52 22.02
C PHE A 325 5.97 -5.49 22.06
N ALA A 326 5.31 -5.77 20.94
CA ALA A 326 3.86 -5.72 20.78
C ALA A 326 3.13 -6.62 21.79
N ILE A 327 3.61 -7.86 22.00
CA ILE A 327 2.96 -8.81 22.92
C ILE A 327 2.98 -8.39 24.40
N THR A 328 3.82 -7.41 24.76
CA THR A 328 3.86 -6.87 26.13
C THR A 328 2.82 -5.77 26.36
N LYS A 329 2.15 -5.30 25.30
CA LYS A 329 1.23 -4.17 25.35
C LYS A 329 -0.22 -4.65 25.45
N PRO A 330 -1.07 -3.95 26.23
CA PRO A 330 -2.49 -4.22 26.24
C PRO A 330 -3.10 -3.86 24.87
N TYR A 331 -4.14 -4.59 24.46
CA TYR A 331 -4.78 -4.42 23.16
C TYR A 331 -6.30 -4.57 23.24
N VAL A 332 -6.96 -4.00 22.24
CA VAL A 332 -8.37 -4.25 21.90
C VAL A 332 -8.41 -5.14 20.66
N PRO A 333 -9.27 -6.18 20.60
CA PRO A 333 -9.41 -6.97 19.38
C PRO A 333 -9.96 -6.13 18.22
N PHE A 334 -9.31 -6.21 17.06
CA PHE A 334 -9.91 -5.81 15.79
C PHE A 334 -10.98 -6.86 15.43
N PRO A 335 -12.18 -6.47 14.96
CA PRO A 335 -13.26 -7.43 14.74
C PRO A 335 -12.86 -8.59 13.85
N GLU A 336 -13.22 -9.81 14.26
CA GLU A 336 -13.19 -10.98 13.39
C GLU A 336 -14.49 -10.99 12.58
N TRP A 337 -14.38 -11.02 11.26
CA TRP A 337 -15.54 -11.22 10.41
C TRP A 337 -15.71 -12.73 10.21
N MET A 338 -16.95 -13.23 10.18
CA MET A 338 -17.28 -14.67 10.29
C MET A 338 -16.52 -15.62 9.33
N ASP A 339 -15.93 -15.11 8.24
CA ASP A 339 -15.14 -15.90 7.27
C ASP A 339 -13.65 -16.12 7.65
N ASP A 340 -13.13 -15.52 8.73
CA ASP A 340 -11.74 -15.77 9.20
C ASP A 340 -11.55 -17.21 9.75
N THR A 341 -12.63 -17.88 10.16
CA THR A 341 -12.61 -19.22 10.76
C THR A 341 -12.30 -20.34 9.75
N GLY A 342 -12.14 -20.02 8.46
CA GLY A 342 -11.86 -20.99 7.39
C GLY A 342 -13.08 -21.80 6.93
N ALA A 343 -14.20 -21.73 7.64
CA ALA A 343 -15.46 -22.38 7.29
C ALA A 343 -16.34 -21.46 6.43
N GLY A 344 -15.88 -21.16 5.20
CA GLY A 344 -16.65 -20.29 4.31
C GLY A 344 -15.88 -19.52 3.25
N VAL A 345 -14.57 -19.76 3.10
CA VAL A 345 -13.68 -19.08 2.13
C VAL A 345 -14.37 -18.84 0.79
N LYS A 346 -14.67 -17.57 0.48
CA LYS A 346 -15.16 -17.12 -0.82
C LYS A 346 -14.02 -16.45 -1.60
N CYS A 347 -13.64 -17.05 -2.71
CA CYS A 347 -12.94 -16.45 -3.84
C CYS A 347 -13.91 -15.46 -4.49
N ILE A 348 -13.55 -14.17 -4.56
CA ILE A 348 -14.39 -13.11 -5.10
C ILE A 348 -13.57 -12.29 -6.10
N SER A 349 -12.87 -12.96 -7.02
CA SER A 349 -12.56 -12.31 -8.28
C SER A 349 -13.78 -12.43 -9.19
N LYS A 350 -14.07 -11.38 -9.99
CA LYS A 350 -15.11 -11.41 -11.02
C LYS A 350 -14.75 -12.35 -12.18
N ASP A 351 -13.56 -12.96 -12.14
CA ASP A 351 -13.09 -13.92 -13.11
C ASP A 351 -13.82 -15.25 -12.94
N SER A 352 -14.05 -15.92 -14.07
CA SER A 352 -14.71 -17.24 -14.16
C SER A 352 -14.04 -18.37 -13.37
N ASP A 353 -12.95 -18.11 -12.66
CA ASP A 353 -12.10 -19.08 -11.98
C ASP A 353 -12.42 -19.25 -10.48
N CYS A 354 -13.23 -18.35 -9.91
CA CYS A 354 -13.92 -18.59 -8.63
C CYS A 354 -15.22 -19.36 -8.92
N GLY A 355 -15.29 -20.64 -8.52
CA GLY A 355 -16.48 -21.46 -8.75
C GLY A 355 -17.74 -20.89 -8.06
N GLN A 356 -18.92 -21.36 -8.46
CA GLN A 356 -20.18 -20.98 -7.79
C GLN A 356 -20.06 -21.17 -6.27
N GLN A 357 -20.47 -20.15 -5.51
CA GLN A 357 -20.40 -20.08 -4.04
C GLN A 357 -19.01 -19.81 -3.44
N GLY A 358 -18.06 -19.29 -4.22
CA GLY A 358 -16.79 -18.78 -3.70
C GLY A 358 -15.76 -19.87 -3.35
N LYS A 359 -15.98 -21.12 -3.74
CA LYS A 359 -14.93 -22.14 -3.59
C LYS A 359 -13.86 -21.95 -4.67
N PHE A 360 -12.59 -22.17 -4.32
CA PHE A 360 -11.52 -22.27 -5.31
C PHE A 360 -11.88 -23.24 -6.43
N GLY A 361 -11.68 -22.80 -7.66
CA GLY A 361 -11.74 -23.70 -8.81
C GLY A 361 -10.72 -24.85 -8.70
N PRO A 362 -10.94 -25.96 -9.41
CA PRO A 362 -10.04 -27.12 -9.40
C PRO A 362 -8.57 -26.76 -9.68
N LYS A 363 -8.31 -25.79 -10.55
CA LYS A 363 -6.98 -25.31 -10.92
C LYS A 363 -6.22 -24.71 -9.74
N ALA A 364 -6.84 -23.81 -8.97
CA ALA A 364 -6.22 -23.22 -7.79
C ALA A 364 -5.91 -24.27 -6.71
N LEU A 365 -6.83 -25.22 -6.50
CA LEU A 365 -6.62 -26.33 -5.56
C LEU A 365 -5.52 -27.30 -6.02
N GLU A 366 -5.36 -27.51 -7.32
CA GLU A 366 -4.29 -28.33 -7.89
C GLU A 366 -2.92 -27.66 -7.71
N ILE A 367 -2.79 -26.38 -8.05
CA ILE A 367 -1.56 -25.59 -7.84
C ILE A 367 -1.14 -25.60 -6.36
N LEU A 368 -2.10 -25.43 -5.46
CA LEU A 368 -1.87 -25.47 -4.02
C LEU A 368 -1.44 -26.86 -3.53
N LYS A 369 -2.01 -27.95 -4.09
CA LYS A 369 -1.64 -29.32 -3.74
C LYS A 369 -0.28 -29.74 -4.30
N MET A 370 0.09 -29.24 -5.47
CA MET A 370 1.41 -29.50 -6.07
C MET A 370 2.55 -28.85 -5.30
N ASN A 371 2.28 -27.69 -4.67
CA ASN A 371 3.26 -26.93 -3.89
C ASN A 371 3.14 -27.16 -2.36
N ALA A 372 2.13 -27.90 -1.93
CA ALA A 372 2.09 -28.53 -0.61
C ALA A 372 2.87 -29.85 -0.68
N LEU A 373 4.19 -29.77 -0.78
CA LEU A 373 5.05 -30.95 -0.57
C LEU A 373 5.24 -31.21 0.95
N PRO A 374 5.42 -32.48 1.34
CA PRO A 374 5.03 -33.05 2.65
C PRO A 374 5.73 -32.50 3.88
#